data_AF-A0A8C5N5Z1-F1
#
_entry.id   AF-A0A8C5N5Z1-F1
#
_cell.length_a   1.000
_cell.length_b   1.000
_cell.length_c   1.000
_cell.angle_alpha   90.00
_cell.angle_beta   90.00
_cell.angle_gamma   90.00
#
_symmetry.space_group_name_H-M   'P 1'
#
loop_
_entity.id
_entity.type
_entity.pdbx_description
1 polymer ?
#
loop_
_entity_poly.entity_id
_entity_poly.type
_entity_poly.pdbx_seq_one_letter_code
_entity_poly.pdbx_strand_id
1 'polypeptide(L)'
;CNKDENQTKHLIRAVDPYMQYFARSVGERKAPEINRGYYARVQGMNHLLDAFIRKTECDCQVINLGAGLDTTFWRLKEENLLPRKFFEIDFPTVVARKIHNIKKKPPLSKPIIETHSTDSLLLDAHSLDSDRYCIIGADLRDISTLDQKLKKFQLNQELPTMLLSECVLVYMTPSHSSNIIHWAAESFHTAMFINYEQVNMSDRFGQVMIENLQRRQCNLAGVEACQSLESQKERFLKSGWEHADALDMMTVYSMLPQEDVARIERLEFLDEKELLHQLLQHYSICWATKDKLNLGISYITLFLLIVFASPPFTNKL
;
A
#
# COMPACT_ATOMS: atom_id res chain seq x y z
N CYS A 1 -10.99 33.92 2.14
CA CYS A 1 -11.97 33.01 1.51
C CYS A 1 -11.45 32.29 0.26
N ASN A 2 -10.87 32.94 -0.77
CA ASN A 2 -10.45 32.23 -2.01
C ASN A 2 -9.00 31.73 -2.07
N LYS A 3 -8.19 31.85 -1.00
CA LYS A 3 -6.80 31.35 -0.97
C LYS A 3 -6.69 29.93 -0.42
N ASP A 4 -7.54 29.56 0.53
CA ASP A 4 -7.53 28.23 1.17
C ASP A 4 -8.12 27.14 0.25
N GLU A 5 -8.91 27.53 -0.75
CA GLU A 5 -9.61 26.60 -1.65
C GLU A 5 -8.68 25.92 -2.68
N ASN A 6 -7.56 26.57 -3.01
CA ASN A 6 -6.53 25.99 -3.86
C ASN A 6 -5.56 25.09 -3.07
N GLN A 7 -5.24 25.43 -1.81
CA GLN A 7 -4.23 24.70 -1.02
C GLN A 7 -4.65 23.27 -0.67
N THR A 8 -5.91 23.02 -0.29
CA THR A 8 -6.40 21.65 -0.01
C THR A 8 -6.46 20.78 -1.28
N LYS A 9 -6.80 21.39 -2.44
CA LYS A 9 -6.77 20.70 -3.76
C LYS A 9 -5.34 20.30 -4.15
N HIS A 10 -4.33 21.02 -3.65
CA HIS A 10 -2.92 20.71 -3.86
C HIS A 10 -2.37 19.66 -2.88
N LEU A 11 -3.02 19.36 -1.74
CA LEU A 11 -2.44 18.47 -0.73
C LEU A 11 -2.20 17.02 -1.23
N ILE A 12 -3.18 16.46 -1.94
CA ILE A 12 -3.10 15.11 -2.54
C ILE A 12 -2.59 15.19 -3.99
N ARG A 13 -2.89 16.27 -4.74
CA ARG A 13 -2.42 16.45 -6.12
C ARG A 13 -0.95 16.86 -6.24
N ALA A 14 -0.34 17.46 -5.22
CA ALA A 14 1.05 17.89 -5.29
C ALA A 14 2.05 16.74 -5.05
N VAL A 15 1.60 15.58 -4.57
CA VAL A 15 2.47 14.41 -4.31
C VAL A 15 2.21 13.27 -5.29
N ASP A 16 1.00 13.17 -5.87
CA ASP A 16 0.66 12.13 -6.85
C ASP A 16 0.00 12.75 -8.11
N PRO A 17 0.74 12.87 -9.22
CA PRO A 17 0.21 13.43 -10.47
C PRO A 17 -0.74 12.48 -11.21
N TYR A 18 -0.84 11.21 -10.80
CA TYR A 18 -1.60 10.16 -11.48
C TYR A 18 -3.00 9.96 -10.89
N MET A 19 -3.19 10.19 -9.58
CA MET A 19 -4.47 9.96 -8.89
C MET A 19 -5.67 10.67 -9.56
N GLN A 20 -5.43 11.86 -10.12
CA GLN A 20 -6.45 12.65 -10.83
C GLN A 20 -7.05 11.96 -12.06
N TYR A 21 -6.39 10.94 -12.62
CA TYR A 21 -6.90 10.17 -13.75
C TYR A 21 -7.84 9.04 -13.31
N PHE A 22 -7.81 8.66 -12.03
CA PHE A 22 -8.61 7.56 -11.48
C PHE A 22 -9.80 8.04 -10.65
N ALA A 23 -9.61 9.08 -9.84
CA ALA A 23 -10.64 9.62 -8.97
C ALA A 23 -10.89 11.10 -9.29
N ARG A 24 -12.18 11.47 -9.34
CA ARG A 24 -12.57 12.88 -9.37
C ARG A 24 -12.40 13.45 -7.97
N SER A 25 -11.89 14.68 -7.86
CA SER A 25 -11.96 15.43 -6.61
C SER A 25 -13.43 15.70 -6.30
N VAL A 26 -14.00 14.95 -5.37
CA VAL A 26 -15.30 15.28 -4.78
C VAL A 26 -15.08 16.54 -3.95
N GLY A 27 -15.93 17.56 -4.11
CA GLY A 27 -15.75 18.88 -3.49
C GLY A 27 -15.88 18.92 -1.96
N GLU A 28 -15.90 17.77 -1.29
CA GLU A 28 -15.94 17.66 0.16
C GLU A 28 -14.53 17.71 0.73
N ARG A 29 -14.26 18.71 1.56
CA ARG A 29 -13.02 18.78 2.34
C ARG A 29 -13.01 17.65 3.36
N LYS A 30 -11.94 16.84 3.36
CA LYS A 30 -11.64 15.92 4.45
C LYS A 30 -11.08 16.70 5.63
N ALA A 31 -11.30 16.20 6.84
CA ALA A 31 -10.76 16.81 8.05
C ALA A 31 -9.21 16.69 8.07
N PRO A 32 -8.48 17.67 8.63
CA PRO A 32 -7.01 17.72 8.58
C PRO A 32 -6.34 16.46 9.14
N GLU A 33 -6.88 15.89 10.22
CA GLU A 33 -6.37 14.66 10.83
C GLU A 33 -6.44 13.44 9.90
N ILE A 34 -7.47 13.40 9.03
CA ILE A 34 -7.61 12.37 8.00
C ILE A 34 -6.51 12.54 6.95
N ASN A 35 -6.27 13.77 6.50
CA ASN A 35 -5.24 14.05 5.49
C ASN A 35 -3.83 13.74 6.03
N ARG A 36 -3.53 14.14 7.27
CA ARG A 36 -2.26 13.81 7.94
C ARG A 36 -2.09 12.30 8.13
N GLY A 37 -3.15 11.58 8.48
CA GLY A 37 -3.14 10.13 8.55
C GLY A 37 -2.87 9.46 7.21
N TYR A 38 -3.49 9.94 6.13
CA TYR A 38 -3.17 9.46 4.77
C TYR A 38 -1.71 9.74 4.38
N TYR A 39 -1.17 10.90 4.75
CA TYR A 39 0.23 11.21 4.50
C TYR A 39 1.15 10.22 5.22
N ALA A 40 0.94 10.00 6.52
CA ALA A 40 1.74 9.06 7.31
C ALA A 40 1.68 7.64 6.74
N ARG A 41 0.48 7.19 6.37
CA ARG A 41 0.23 5.91 5.70
C ARG A 41 1.06 5.76 4.42
N VAL A 42 0.92 6.70 3.49
CA VAL A 42 1.62 6.64 2.20
C VAL A 42 3.14 6.67 2.39
N GLN A 43 3.65 7.53 3.27
CA GLN A 43 5.09 7.60 3.55
C GLN A 43 5.61 6.30 4.19
N GLY A 44 4.89 5.73 5.16
CA GLY A 44 5.27 4.46 5.79
C GLY A 44 5.34 3.30 4.80
N MET A 45 4.31 3.16 3.96
CA MET A 45 4.28 2.14 2.90
C MET A 45 5.43 2.32 1.90
N ASN A 46 5.66 3.55 1.43
CA ASN A 46 6.71 3.86 0.46
C ASN A 46 8.11 3.59 1.02
N HIS A 47 8.41 3.98 2.26
CA HIS A 47 9.73 3.73 2.86
C HIS A 47 10.08 2.25 2.86
N LEU A 48 9.16 1.38 3.29
CA LEU A 48 9.39 -0.06 3.31
C LEU A 48 9.49 -0.67 1.91
N LEU A 49 8.61 -0.25 0.99
CA LEU A 49 8.63 -0.71 -0.41
C LEU A 49 9.94 -0.33 -1.10
N ASP A 50 10.33 0.94 -1.02
CA ASP A 50 11.51 1.46 -1.68
C ASP A 50 12.79 0.85 -1.08
N ALA A 51 12.81 0.62 0.24
CA ALA A 51 13.90 -0.08 0.90
C ALA A 51 14.07 -1.52 0.38
N PHE A 52 12.98 -2.26 0.24
CA PHE A 52 13.01 -3.62 -0.31
C PHE A 52 13.50 -3.61 -1.75
N ILE A 53 12.93 -2.75 -2.62
CA ILE A 53 13.33 -2.63 -4.03
C ILE A 53 14.81 -2.27 -4.17
N ARG A 54 15.32 -1.34 -3.33
CA ARG A 54 16.73 -0.98 -3.34
C ARG A 54 17.62 -2.12 -2.84
N LYS A 55 17.17 -2.88 -1.83
CA LYS A 55 17.92 -4.04 -1.31
C LYS A 55 18.02 -5.17 -2.30
N THR A 56 17.01 -5.35 -3.14
CA THR A 56 17.00 -6.35 -4.21
C THR A 56 17.58 -5.81 -5.52
N GLU A 57 18.09 -4.57 -5.55
CA GLU A 57 18.61 -3.91 -6.76
C GLU A 57 17.59 -3.91 -7.92
N CYS A 58 16.30 -3.74 -7.59
CA CYS A 58 15.16 -3.86 -8.51
C CYS A 58 14.96 -5.27 -9.12
N ASP A 59 15.77 -6.26 -8.74
CA ASP A 59 15.65 -7.67 -9.15
C ASP A 59 14.64 -8.42 -8.29
N CYS A 60 13.42 -7.89 -8.24
CA CYS A 60 12.32 -8.42 -7.44
C CYS A 60 10.97 -8.30 -8.14
N GLN A 61 9.94 -8.83 -7.52
CA GLN A 61 8.54 -8.64 -7.92
C GLN A 61 7.79 -7.89 -6.83
N VAL A 62 6.72 -7.19 -7.21
CA VAL A 62 5.79 -6.58 -6.26
C VAL A 62 4.38 -7.07 -6.56
N ILE A 63 3.63 -7.47 -5.54
CA ILE A 63 2.24 -7.91 -5.63
C ILE A 63 1.41 -7.01 -4.70
N ASN A 64 0.62 -6.10 -5.28
CA ASN A 64 -0.31 -5.25 -4.55
C ASN A 64 -1.70 -5.91 -4.48
N LEU A 65 -2.05 -6.42 -3.30
CA LEU A 65 -3.28 -7.15 -3.01
C LEU A 65 -4.38 -6.15 -2.61
N GLY A 66 -5.48 -6.11 -3.37
CA GLY A 66 -6.54 -5.11 -3.19
C GLY A 66 -6.07 -3.71 -3.59
N ALA A 67 -5.38 -3.61 -4.74
CA ALA A 67 -4.69 -2.41 -5.17
C ALA A 67 -5.61 -1.22 -5.44
N GLY A 68 -6.93 -1.43 -5.60
CA GLY A 68 -7.90 -0.36 -5.80
C GLY A 68 -7.57 0.51 -7.01
N LEU A 69 -7.23 1.77 -6.75
CA LEU A 69 -6.81 2.76 -7.75
C LEU A 69 -5.39 3.29 -7.48
N ASP A 70 -4.57 2.47 -6.80
CA ASP A 70 -3.19 2.78 -6.45
C ASP A 70 -2.34 3.23 -7.66
N THR A 71 -1.37 4.08 -7.41
CA THR A 71 -0.55 4.73 -8.46
C THR A 71 0.93 4.39 -8.34
N THR A 72 1.30 3.45 -7.45
CA THR A 72 2.68 3.15 -7.09
C THR A 72 3.53 2.74 -8.28
N PHE A 73 2.98 1.98 -9.24
CA PHE A 73 3.71 1.61 -10.46
C PHE A 73 4.28 2.84 -11.20
N TRP A 74 3.46 3.88 -11.37
CA TRP A 74 3.89 5.08 -12.09
C TRP A 74 4.92 5.88 -11.29
N ARG A 75 4.74 6.00 -9.97
CA ARG A 75 5.74 6.61 -9.06
C ARG A 75 7.10 5.89 -9.18
N LEU A 76 7.10 4.57 -9.05
CA LEU A 76 8.32 3.77 -9.15
C LEU A 76 9.01 3.90 -10.52
N LYS A 77 8.24 4.07 -11.61
CA LYS A 77 8.82 4.37 -12.93
C LYS A 77 9.52 5.72 -12.97
N GLU A 78 8.89 6.78 -12.46
CA GLU A 78 9.50 8.12 -12.42
C GLU A 78 10.78 8.15 -11.58
N GLU A 79 10.82 7.38 -10.51
CA GLU A 79 11.98 7.26 -9.61
C GLU A 79 13.05 6.28 -10.10
N ASN A 80 12.85 5.60 -11.24
CA ASN A 80 13.72 4.54 -11.77
C ASN A 80 13.90 3.35 -10.79
N LEU A 81 12.83 3.00 -10.07
CA LEU A 81 12.75 1.91 -9.09
C LEU A 81 11.79 0.79 -9.53
N LEU A 82 11.58 0.59 -10.83
CA LEU A 82 10.65 -0.46 -11.27
C LEU A 82 11.18 -1.86 -10.92
N PRO A 83 10.39 -2.72 -10.25
CA PRO A 83 10.72 -4.13 -10.06
C PRO A 83 10.67 -4.88 -11.40
N ARG A 84 11.15 -6.13 -11.46
CA ARG A 84 11.01 -6.98 -12.66
C ARG A 84 9.59 -7.02 -13.17
N LYS A 85 8.61 -7.18 -12.28
CA LYS A 85 7.19 -7.08 -12.62
C LYS A 85 6.37 -6.62 -11.41
N PHE A 86 5.45 -5.69 -11.66
CA PHE A 86 4.50 -5.18 -10.68
C PHE A 86 3.11 -5.76 -10.96
N PHE A 87 2.59 -6.54 -10.04
CA PHE A 87 1.28 -7.17 -10.11
C PHE A 87 0.29 -6.43 -9.23
N GLU A 88 -0.88 -6.13 -9.76
CA GLU A 88 -2.03 -5.62 -9.00
C GLU A 88 -3.18 -6.60 -9.06
N ILE A 89 -3.85 -6.79 -7.93
CA ILE A 89 -5.00 -7.66 -7.82
C ILE A 89 -6.14 -6.90 -7.14
N ASP A 90 -7.32 -6.96 -7.73
CA ASP A 90 -8.55 -6.47 -7.10
C ASP A 90 -9.75 -7.22 -7.68
N PHE A 91 -10.95 -6.96 -7.17
CA PHE A 91 -12.17 -7.51 -7.74
C PHE A 91 -12.30 -7.14 -9.23
N PRO A 92 -12.86 -8.04 -10.07
CA PRO A 92 -13.00 -7.81 -11.51
C PRO A 92 -13.66 -6.49 -11.91
N THR A 93 -14.58 -5.98 -11.08
CA THR A 93 -15.26 -4.69 -11.30
C THR A 93 -14.34 -3.49 -11.09
N VAL A 94 -13.47 -3.52 -10.07
CA VAL A 94 -12.48 -2.48 -9.80
C VAL A 94 -11.40 -2.49 -10.88
N VAL A 95 -10.92 -3.67 -11.26
CA VAL A 95 -9.94 -3.85 -12.33
C VAL A 95 -10.47 -3.35 -13.66
N ALA A 96 -11.70 -3.71 -14.04
CA ALA A 96 -12.31 -3.22 -15.29
C ALA A 96 -12.37 -1.69 -15.32
N ARG A 97 -12.70 -1.04 -14.20
CA ARG A 97 -12.70 0.42 -14.07
C ARG A 97 -11.29 1.01 -14.19
N LYS A 98 -10.28 0.41 -13.56
CA LYS A 98 -8.89 0.88 -13.63
C LYS A 98 -8.32 0.74 -15.05
N ILE A 99 -8.53 -0.42 -15.69
CA ILE A 99 -8.17 -0.68 -17.09
C ILE A 99 -8.85 0.34 -18.02
N HIS A 100 -10.12 0.65 -17.81
CA HIS A 100 -10.83 1.65 -18.60
C HIS A 100 -10.14 3.02 -18.56
N ASN A 101 -9.73 3.47 -17.37
CA ASN A 101 -9.02 4.74 -17.21
C ASN A 101 -7.63 4.69 -17.84
N ILE A 102 -6.88 3.60 -17.64
CA ILE A 102 -5.56 3.39 -18.27
C ILE A 102 -5.68 3.50 -19.80
N LYS A 103 -6.65 2.80 -20.41
CA LYS A 103 -6.89 2.82 -21.86
C LYS A 103 -7.23 4.22 -22.38
N LYS A 104 -8.05 4.98 -21.66
CA LYS A 104 -8.54 6.29 -22.11
C LYS A 104 -7.57 7.45 -21.87
N LYS A 105 -6.58 7.28 -21.01
CA LYS A 105 -5.71 8.38 -20.55
C LYS A 105 -4.26 8.08 -20.93
N PRO A 106 -3.73 8.72 -22.00
CA PRO A 106 -2.34 8.52 -22.42
C PRO A 106 -1.28 8.68 -21.32
N PRO A 107 -1.42 9.59 -20.33
CA PRO A 107 -0.49 9.67 -19.20
C PRO A 107 -0.40 8.38 -18.37
N LEU A 108 -1.42 7.52 -18.39
CA LEU A 108 -1.42 6.24 -17.70
C LEU A 108 -0.89 5.11 -18.59
N SER A 109 -1.32 5.04 -19.86
CA SER A 109 -0.94 3.95 -20.76
C SER A 109 0.49 4.06 -21.30
N LYS A 110 0.97 5.28 -21.62
CA LYS A 110 2.32 5.47 -22.18
C LYS A 110 3.44 4.89 -21.30
N PRO A 111 3.48 5.17 -19.98
CA PRO A 111 4.43 4.55 -19.06
C PRO A 111 4.50 3.02 -19.12
N ILE A 112 3.36 2.35 -19.29
CA ILE A 112 3.29 0.89 -19.37
C ILE A 112 3.86 0.41 -20.71
N ILE A 113 3.44 1.05 -21.82
CA ILE A 113 3.86 0.71 -23.18
C ILE A 113 5.37 0.92 -23.38
N GLU A 114 5.94 2.03 -22.87
CA GLU A 114 7.38 2.31 -22.93
C GLU A 114 8.24 1.24 -22.25
N THR A 115 7.65 0.47 -21.35
CA THR A 115 8.33 -0.60 -20.61
C THR A 115 8.00 -2.00 -21.13
N HIS A 116 7.29 -2.11 -22.25
CA HIS A 116 6.89 -3.36 -22.86
C HIS A 116 7.64 -3.58 -24.18
N SER A 117 8.08 -4.81 -24.44
CA SER A 117 8.87 -5.18 -25.61
C SER A 117 8.05 -5.26 -26.90
N THR A 118 6.72 -5.24 -26.83
CA THR A 118 5.85 -5.34 -28.01
C THR A 118 4.93 -4.13 -28.15
N ASP A 119 4.47 -3.88 -29.36
CA ASP A 119 3.62 -2.72 -29.68
C ASP A 119 2.18 -2.83 -29.14
N SER A 120 1.76 -4.01 -28.64
CA SER A 120 0.39 -4.21 -28.15
C SER A 120 0.34 -4.89 -26.79
N LEU A 121 -0.37 -4.27 -25.85
CA LEU A 121 -0.64 -4.83 -24.54
C LEU A 121 -1.67 -5.97 -24.65
N LEU A 122 -1.47 -7.04 -23.87
CA LEU A 122 -2.48 -8.08 -23.73
C LEU A 122 -3.61 -7.55 -22.84
N LEU A 123 -4.79 -7.39 -23.43
CA LEU A 123 -5.92 -6.69 -22.81
C LEU A 123 -7.19 -7.54 -22.86
N ASP A 124 -7.74 -7.83 -21.70
CA ASP A 124 -9.08 -8.38 -21.50
C ASP A 124 -9.93 -7.43 -20.64
N ALA A 125 -11.23 -7.70 -20.49
CA ALA A 125 -12.14 -6.96 -19.62
C ALA A 125 -11.67 -6.94 -18.15
N HIS A 126 -11.01 -8.01 -17.71
CA HIS A 126 -10.61 -8.21 -16.32
C HIS A 126 -9.12 -8.48 -16.13
N SER A 127 -8.30 -8.24 -17.16
CA SER A 127 -6.85 -8.25 -17.01
C SER A 127 -6.14 -7.37 -18.03
N LEU A 128 -5.01 -6.82 -17.64
CA LEU A 128 -4.06 -6.15 -18.53
C LEU A 128 -2.68 -6.66 -18.16
N ASP A 129 -1.93 -7.12 -19.16
CA ASP A 129 -0.59 -7.67 -18.96
C ASP A 129 0.42 -7.01 -19.90
N SER A 130 1.62 -6.79 -19.37
CA SER A 130 2.81 -6.24 -20.02
C SER A 130 4.05 -6.83 -19.33
N ASP A 131 5.24 -6.52 -19.83
CA ASP A 131 6.48 -7.07 -19.26
C ASP A 131 6.71 -6.62 -17.82
N ARG A 132 6.35 -5.38 -17.49
CA ARG A 132 6.68 -4.75 -16.21
C ARG A 132 5.47 -4.48 -15.31
N TYR A 133 4.26 -4.56 -15.85
CA TYR A 133 3.01 -4.30 -15.14
C TYR A 133 1.93 -5.29 -15.52
N CYS A 134 1.23 -5.83 -14.53
CA CYS A 134 0.09 -6.71 -14.69
C CYS A 134 -1.01 -6.31 -13.70
N ILE A 135 -2.26 -6.26 -14.14
CA ILE A 135 -3.42 -6.10 -13.27
C ILE A 135 -4.44 -7.20 -13.55
N ILE A 136 -4.93 -7.85 -12.49
CA ILE A 136 -5.72 -9.08 -12.56
C ILE A 136 -6.99 -8.94 -11.72
N GLY A 137 -8.14 -9.17 -12.35
CA GLY A 137 -9.42 -9.31 -11.67
C GLY A 137 -9.53 -10.67 -10.98
N ALA A 138 -9.45 -10.70 -9.65
CA ALA A 138 -9.58 -11.91 -8.85
C ALA A 138 -10.16 -11.61 -7.46
N ASP A 139 -10.84 -12.59 -6.90
CA ASP A 139 -11.24 -12.57 -5.48
C ASP A 139 -10.09 -13.13 -4.65
N LEU A 140 -9.54 -12.32 -3.75
CA LEU A 140 -8.41 -12.74 -2.90
C LEU A 140 -8.75 -13.91 -1.97
N ARG A 141 -10.04 -14.19 -1.75
CA ARG A 141 -10.51 -15.31 -0.92
C ARG A 141 -10.38 -16.66 -1.64
N ASP A 142 -10.29 -16.65 -2.97
CA ASP A 142 -10.07 -17.83 -3.79
C ASP A 142 -8.59 -17.94 -4.19
N ILE A 143 -7.79 -18.47 -3.26
CA ILE A 143 -6.34 -18.63 -3.40
C ILE A 143 -5.95 -19.45 -4.63
N SER A 144 -6.71 -20.51 -4.93
CA SER A 144 -6.42 -21.39 -6.07
C SER A 144 -6.51 -20.62 -7.38
N THR A 145 -7.60 -19.87 -7.57
CA THR A 145 -7.78 -19.03 -8.76
C THR A 145 -6.77 -17.90 -8.82
N LEU A 146 -6.42 -17.28 -7.68
CA LEU A 146 -5.42 -16.24 -7.58
C LEU A 146 -4.04 -16.73 -8.06
N ASP A 147 -3.57 -17.85 -7.50
CA ASP A 147 -2.28 -18.45 -7.81
C ASP A 147 -2.17 -18.86 -9.28
N GLN A 148 -3.22 -19.51 -9.81
CA GLN A 148 -3.29 -19.89 -11.23
C GLN A 148 -3.18 -18.68 -12.17
N LYS A 149 -3.88 -17.58 -11.86
CA LYS A 149 -3.83 -16.37 -12.67
C LYS A 149 -2.46 -15.68 -12.60
N LEU A 150 -1.87 -15.57 -11.41
CA LEU A 150 -0.54 -14.98 -11.26
C LEU A 150 0.52 -15.77 -12.04
N LYS A 151 0.51 -17.10 -11.93
CA LYS A 151 1.41 -17.99 -12.69
C LYS A 151 1.19 -17.87 -14.20
N LYS A 152 -0.07 -17.77 -14.64
CA LYS A 152 -0.40 -17.51 -16.06
C LYS A 152 0.25 -16.22 -16.58
N PHE A 153 0.38 -15.19 -15.74
CA PHE A 153 1.03 -13.93 -16.07
C PHE A 153 2.49 -13.87 -15.60
N GLN A 154 3.17 -15.01 -15.61
CA GLN A 154 4.63 -15.14 -15.42
C GLN A 154 5.11 -14.65 -14.04
N LEU A 155 4.33 -14.84 -12.98
CA LEU A 155 4.85 -14.77 -11.62
C LEU A 155 5.96 -15.81 -11.45
N ASN A 156 7.17 -15.36 -11.08
CA ASN A 156 8.30 -16.22 -10.78
C ASN A 156 8.48 -16.36 -9.26
N GLN A 157 8.33 -17.58 -8.74
CA GLN A 157 8.42 -17.87 -7.31
C GLN A 157 9.86 -17.89 -6.77
N GLU A 158 10.86 -17.94 -7.66
CA GLU A 158 12.29 -17.92 -7.31
C GLU A 158 12.83 -16.49 -7.12
N LEU A 159 12.06 -15.45 -7.47
CA LEU A 159 12.46 -14.06 -7.28
C LEU A 159 12.04 -13.53 -5.89
N PRO A 160 12.86 -12.66 -5.27
CA PRO A 160 12.42 -11.88 -4.12
C PRO A 160 11.10 -11.19 -4.42
N THR A 161 10.09 -11.38 -3.56
CA THR A 161 8.75 -10.84 -3.82
C THR A 161 8.24 -10.02 -2.65
N MET A 162 7.90 -8.75 -2.92
CA MET A 162 7.18 -7.88 -2.00
C MET A 162 5.68 -8.06 -2.18
N LEU A 163 4.94 -8.24 -1.09
CA LEU A 163 3.49 -8.22 -1.08
C LEU A 163 2.99 -7.02 -0.29
N LEU A 164 2.04 -6.28 -0.86
CA LEU A 164 1.43 -5.11 -0.24
C LEU A 164 -0.03 -5.42 0.06
N SER A 165 -0.48 -5.06 1.25
CA SER A 165 -1.89 -5.08 1.64
C SER A 165 -2.22 -3.82 2.43
N GLU A 166 -2.98 -2.91 1.83
CA GLU A 166 -3.14 -1.55 2.36
C GLU A 166 -4.62 -1.22 2.63
N CYS A 167 -5.07 -1.55 3.85
CA CYS A 167 -6.47 -1.66 4.27
C CYS A 167 -7.23 -2.70 3.44
N VAL A 168 -6.81 -3.96 3.48
CA VAL A 168 -7.45 -5.02 2.68
C VAL A 168 -7.80 -6.24 3.51
N LEU A 169 -6.87 -6.76 4.33
CA LEU A 169 -7.11 -7.99 5.10
C LEU A 169 -8.25 -7.85 6.11
N VAL A 170 -8.44 -6.67 6.71
CA VAL A 170 -9.55 -6.38 7.62
C VAL A 170 -10.96 -6.56 7.01
N TYR A 171 -11.10 -6.53 5.68
CA TYR A 171 -12.40 -6.67 5.01
C TYR A 171 -12.84 -8.13 4.77
N MET A 172 -11.98 -9.09 5.08
CA MET A 172 -12.31 -10.51 5.00
C MET A 172 -12.22 -11.15 6.38
N THR A 173 -12.85 -12.32 6.55
CA THR A 173 -12.76 -13.04 7.83
C THR A 173 -11.31 -13.42 8.10
N PRO A 174 -10.89 -13.58 9.37
CA PRO A 174 -9.50 -13.89 9.66
C PRO A 174 -9.02 -15.18 9.02
N SER A 175 -9.87 -16.20 8.93
CA SER A 175 -9.57 -17.42 8.17
C SER A 175 -9.14 -17.12 6.73
N HIS A 176 -9.87 -16.28 5.98
CA HIS A 176 -9.47 -15.92 4.61
C HIS A 176 -8.17 -15.12 4.59
N SER A 177 -8.00 -14.16 5.50
CA SER A 177 -6.79 -13.35 5.53
C SER A 177 -5.54 -14.18 5.89
N SER A 178 -5.67 -15.12 6.83
CA SER A 178 -4.58 -16.03 7.21
C SER A 178 -4.22 -16.97 6.07
N ASN A 179 -5.19 -17.40 5.26
CA ASN A 179 -4.92 -18.21 4.07
C ASN A 179 -4.09 -17.43 3.03
N ILE A 180 -4.33 -16.13 2.84
CA ILE A 180 -3.53 -15.29 1.94
C ILE A 180 -2.11 -15.13 2.49
N ILE A 181 -1.97 -14.81 3.77
CA ILE A 181 -0.66 -14.63 4.42
C ILE A 181 0.15 -15.92 4.35
N HIS A 182 -0.50 -17.06 4.58
CA HIS A 182 0.11 -18.38 4.51
C HIS A 182 0.50 -18.77 3.08
N TRP A 183 -0.41 -18.58 2.11
CA TRP A 183 -0.10 -18.80 0.70
C TRP A 183 1.12 -18.01 0.25
N ALA A 184 1.24 -16.74 0.65
CA ALA A 184 2.40 -15.93 0.33
C ALA A 184 3.68 -16.49 0.96
N ALA A 185 3.63 -16.92 2.23
CA ALA A 185 4.76 -17.53 2.92
C ALA A 185 5.20 -18.84 2.26
N GLU A 186 4.27 -19.68 1.81
CA GLU A 186 4.59 -20.93 1.11
C GLU A 186 5.10 -20.70 -0.30
N SER A 187 4.55 -19.71 -1.00
CA SER A 187 4.80 -19.49 -2.42
C SER A 187 6.18 -18.93 -2.74
N PHE A 188 6.79 -18.17 -1.84
CA PHE A 188 8.05 -17.47 -2.09
C PHE A 188 9.07 -17.83 -1.04
N HIS A 189 10.29 -18.23 -1.42
CA HIS A 189 11.33 -18.53 -0.45
C HIS A 189 12.00 -17.27 0.14
N THR A 190 11.96 -16.15 -0.58
CA THR A 190 12.45 -14.84 -0.14
C THR A 190 11.37 -13.82 -0.42
N ALA A 191 10.80 -13.25 0.64
CA ALA A 191 9.67 -12.34 0.52
C ALA A 191 9.60 -11.37 1.69
N MET A 192 8.89 -10.27 1.43
CA MET A 192 8.47 -9.31 2.44
C MET A 192 6.99 -9.02 2.25
N PHE A 193 6.22 -8.93 3.33
CA PHE A 193 4.82 -8.57 3.30
C PHE A 193 4.62 -7.31 4.12
N ILE A 194 4.00 -6.28 3.55
CA ILE A 194 3.61 -5.07 4.27
C ILE A 194 2.09 -5.05 4.39
N ASN A 195 1.60 -4.94 5.62
CA ASN A 195 0.18 -4.83 5.95
C ASN A 195 -0.08 -3.52 6.70
N TYR A 196 -0.89 -2.64 6.12
CA TYR A 196 -1.41 -1.46 6.79
C TYR A 196 -2.89 -1.66 7.05
N GLU A 197 -3.35 -1.61 8.30
CA GLU A 197 -4.77 -1.65 8.65
C GLU A 197 -5.01 -1.18 10.08
N GLN A 198 -6.20 -1.41 10.61
CA GLN A 198 -6.56 -1.03 11.97
C GLN A 198 -5.79 -1.85 13.03
N VAL A 199 -5.64 -1.25 14.21
CA VAL A 199 -5.09 -1.87 15.42
C VAL A 199 -5.80 -1.31 16.66
N ASN A 200 -5.64 -1.94 17.82
CA ASN A 200 -6.21 -1.47 19.09
C ASN A 200 -7.74 -1.34 19.07
N MET A 201 -8.43 -2.16 18.26
CA MET A 201 -9.87 -2.03 18.00
C MET A 201 -10.79 -2.46 19.16
N SER A 202 -10.22 -2.92 20.27
CA SER A 202 -10.97 -3.40 21.44
C SER A 202 -11.39 -2.30 22.41
N ASP A 203 -10.85 -1.08 22.29
CA ASP A 203 -11.17 0.03 23.19
C ASP A 203 -12.43 0.81 22.77
N ARG A 204 -12.79 1.86 23.52
CA ARG A 204 -13.98 2.67 23.24
C ARG A 204 -13.91 3.38 21.88
N PHE A 205 -12.75 3.88 21.48
CA PHE A 205 -12.57 4.55 20.20
C PHE A 205 -12.71 3.55 19.05
N GLY A 206 -12.06 2.39 19.18
CA GLY A 206 -12.21 1.26 18.25
C GLY A 206 -13.68 0.85 18.05
N GLN A 207 -14.46 0.72 19.12
CA GLN A 207 -15.91 0.43 19.00
C GLN A 207 -16.67 1.52 18.23
N VAL A 208 -16.42 2.80 18.54
CA VAL A 208 -17.04 3.92 17.81
C VAL A 208 -16.66 3.91 16.33
N MET A 209 -15.42 3.57 16.02
CA MET A 209 -14.93 3.44 14.64
C MET A 209 -15.65 2.32 13.88
N ILE A 210 -15.83 1.15 14.51
CA ILE A 210 -16.57 0.02 13.94
C ILE A 210 -18.01 0.42 13.66
N GLU A 211 -18.71 1.00 14.64
CA GLU A 211 -20.09 1.47 14.49
C GLU A 211 -20.22 2.48 13.33
N ASN A 212 -19.29 3.43 13.22
CA ASN A 212 -19.30 4.44 12.16
C ASN A 212 -19.11 3.85 10.76
N LEU A 213 -18.26 2.83 10.62
CA LEU A 213 -18.06 2.14 9.34
C LEU A 213 -19.27 1.27 8.98
N GLN A 214 -19.85 0.58 9.96
CA GLN A 214 -21.06 -0.23 9.76
C GLN A 214 -22.25 0.62 9.31
N ARG A 215 -22.43 1.83 9.88
CA ARG A 215 -23.46 2.79 9.42
C ARG A 215 -23.29 3.20 7.95
N ARG A 216 -22.08 3.11 7.41
CA ARG A 216 -21.74 3.37 6.00
C ARG A 216 -21.73 2.09 5.14
N GLN A 217 -22.31 1.00 5.65
CA GLN A 217 -22.35 -0.31 4.99
C GLN A 217 -20.95 -0.89 4.71
N CYS A 218 -19.97 -0.51 5.52
CA CYS A 218 -18.60 -1.02 5.46
C CYS A 218 -18.35 -1.92 6.67
N ASN A 219 -18.48 -3.23 6.49
CA ASN A 219 -18.22 -4.19 7.56
C ASN A 219 -16.74 -4.60 7.61
N LEU A 220 -16.17 -4.63 8.82
CA LEU A 220 -14.81 -5.09 9.08
C LEU A 220 -14.83 -6.55 9.51
N ALA A 221 -14.96 -7.47 8.55
CA ALA A 221 -15.09 -8.90 8.83
C ALA A 221 -13.87 -9.50 9.57
N GLY A 222 -12.71 -8.86 9.49
CA GLY A 222 -11.44 -9.27 10.10
C GLY A 222 -11.06 -8.48 11.36
N VAL A 223 -11.96 -7.66 11.92
CA VAL A 223 -11.62 -6.77 13.04
C VAL A 223 -11.11 -7.50 14.28
N GLU A 224 -11.51 -8.76 14.48
CA GLU A 224 -11.01 -9.59 15.59
C GLU A 224 -9.50 -9.86 15.53
N ALA A 225 -8.85 -9.69 14.36
CA ALA A 225 -7.40 -9.77 14.21
C ALA A 225 -6.69 -8.45 14.59
N CYS A 226 -7.42 -7.34 14.70
CA CYS A 226 -6.92 -5.99 14.90
C CYS A 226 -6.85 -5.58 16.40
N GLN A 227 -6.51 -6.52 17.28
CA GLN A 227 -6.56 -6.31 18.74
C GLN A 227 -5.38 -5.48 19.25
N SER A 228 -4.16 -5.76 18.77
CA SER A 228 -2.93 -5.09 19.22
C SER A 228 -1.82 -5.23 18.17
N LEU A 229 -0.71 -4.50 18.35
CA LEU A 229 0.49 -4.69 17.52
C LEU A 229 1.03 -6.12 17.63
N GLU A 230 0.93 -6.74 18.82
CA GLU A 230 1.34 -8.14 19.02
C GLU A 230 0.45 -9.11 18.23
N SER A 231 -0.89 -8.91 18.22
CA SER A 231 -1.78 -9.76 17.41
C SER A 231 -1.49 -9.60 15.91
N GLN A 232 -1.14 -8.39 15.47
CA GLN A 232 -0.73 -8.13 14.09
C GLN A 232 0.60 -8.78 13.73
N LYS A 233 1.57 -8.91 14.64
CA LYS A 233 2.81 -9.67 14.38
C LYS A 233 2.56 -11.18 14.42
N GLU A 234 1.82 -11.65 15.42
CA GLU A 234 1.62 -13.07 15.67
C GLU A 234 0.88 -13.76 14.51
N ARG A 235 -0.05 -13.09 13.84
CA ARG A 235 -0.72 -13.64 12.65
C ARG A 235 0.27 -13.98 11.51
N PHE A 236 1.32 -13.19 11.32
CA PHE A 236 2.32 -13.46 10.29
C PHE A 236 3.23 -14.61 10.71
N LEU A 237 3.72 -14.59 11.94
CA LEU A 237 4.57 -15.65 12.48
C LEU A 237 3.86 -17.01 12.46
N LYS A 238 2.59 -17.07 12.87
CA LYS A 238 1.76 -18.29 12.81
C LYS A 238 1.47 -18.78 11.40
N SER A 239 1.53 -17.90 10.40
CA SER A 239 1.28 -18.23 9.00
C SER A 239 2.55 -18.61 8.22
N GLY A 240 3.70 -18.73 8.88
CA GLY A 240 4.94 -19.24 8.26
C GLY A 240 5.98 -18.17 7.89
N TRP A 241 5.84 -16.94 8.41
CA TRP A 241 6.85 -15.90 8.28
C TRP A 241 7.90 -16.01 9.39
N GLU A 242 9.17 -15.70 9.09
CA GLU A 242 10.30 -15.88 10.03
C GLU A 242 10.41 -14.71 11.02
N HIS A 243 10.20 -13.49 10.53
CA HIS A 243 10.24 -12.27 11.33
C HIS A 243 9.00 -11.43 11.04
N ALA A 244 8.54 -10.69 12.06
CA ALA A 244 7.46 -9.73 11.94
C ALA A 244 7.65 -8.58 12.93
N ASP A 245 7.49 -7.36 12.44
CA ASP A 245 7.52 -6.13 13.22
C ASP A 245 6.28 -5.29 12.91
N ALA A 246 5.88 -4.45 13.85
CA ALA A 246 4.73 -3.57 13.67
C ALA A 246 4.89 -2.28 14.49
N LEU A 247 4.41 -1.18 13.94
CA LEU A 247 4.31 0.13 14.59
C LEU A 247 2.91 0.68 14.41
N ASP A 248 2.39 1.35 15.43
CA ASP A 248 1.21 2.19 15.25
C ASP A 248 1.56 3.44 14.42
N MET A 249 0.57 4.03 13.76
CA MET A 249 0.82 5.15 12.86
C MET A 249 1.19 6.44 13.58
N MET A 250 0.96 6.54 14.90
CA MET A 250 1.42 7.70 15.66
C MET A 250 2.94 7.63 15.85
N THR A 251 3.45 6.44 16.16
CA THR A 251 4.88 6.16 16.18
C THR A 251 5.50 6.44 14.81
N VAL A 252 4.90 5.95 13.71
CA VAL A 252 5.39 6.26 12.35
C VAL A 252 5.40 7.75 12.06
N TYR A 253 4.31 8.47 12.36
CA TYR A 253 4.20 9.91 12.16
C TYR A 253 5.29 10.68 12.91
N SER A 254 5.59 10.27 14.16
CA SER A 254 6.64 10.89 14.97
C SER A 254 8.05 10.66 14.43
N MET A 255 8.26 9.56 13.70
CA MET A 255 9.55 9.24 13.12
C MET A 255 9.84 10.02 11.84
N LEU A 256 8.81 10.46 11.10
CA LEU A 256 8.97 11.16 9.81
C LEU A 256 9.94 12.36 9.92
N PRO A 257 10.64 12.72 8.81
CA PRO A 257 11.54 13.88 8.81
C PRO A 257 10.80 15.12 9.30
N GLN A 258 11.33 15.77 10.34
CA GLN A 258 10.60 16.85 11.03
C GLN A 258 10.38 18.08 10.14
N GLU A 259 11.23 18.30 9.14
CA GLU A 259 11.02 19.33 8.12
C GLU A 259 9.78 19.05 7.27
N ASP A 260 9.56 17.78 6.90
CA ASP A 260 8.38 17.35 6.15
C ASP A 260 7.11 17.40 7.00
N VAL A 261 7.19 16.96 8.27
CA VAL A 261 6.09 17.11 9.22
C VAL A 261 5.72 18.59 9.35
N ALA A 262 6.68 19.46 9.64
CA ALA A 262 6.42 20.89 9.75
C ALA A 262 5.85 21.49 8.44
N ARG A 263 6.30 21.00 7.27
CA ARG A 263 5.75 21.40 5.97
C ARG A 263 4.28 21.03 5.83
N ILE A 264 3.89 19.79 6.14
CA ILE A 264 2.50 19.35 6.01
C ILE A 264 1.58 20.01 7.04
N GLU A 265 2.06 20.22 8.28
CA GLU A 265 1.25 20.82 9.34
C GLU A 265 0.91 22.29 9.08
N ARG A 266 1.72 22.99 8.27
CA ARG A 266 1.42 24.36 7.80
C ARG A 266 0.35 24.43 6.72
N LEU A 267 0.02 23.32 6.07
CA LEU A 267 -0.96 23.30 4.96
C LEU A 267 -2.40 23.36 5.48
N GLU A 268 -2.66 22.78 6.65
CA GLU A 268 -3.97 22.73 7.27
C GLU A 268 -3.87 22.90 8.79
N PHE A 269 -4.63 23.86 9.32
CA PHE A 269 -4.75 24.07 10.76
C PHE A 269 -5.48 22.89 11.40
N LEU A 270 -4.93 22.35 12.49
CA LEU A 270 -5.53 21.29 13.29
C LEU A 270 -5.59 21.77 14.73
N ASP A 271 -6.81 21.98 15.24
CA ASP A 271 -7.06 22.39 16.62
C ASP A 271 -7.03 21.18 17.57
N GLU A 272 -7.72 20.10 17.18
CA GLU A 272 -7.87 18.87 17.99
C GLU A 272 -6.73 17.87 17.71
N LYS A 273 -5.57 18.08 18.33
CA LYS A 273 -4.41 17.16 18.18
C LYS A 273 -4.67 15.79 18.80
N GLU A 274 -5.50 15.73 19.84
CA GLU A 274 -5.90 14.50 20.52
C GLU A 274 -6.66 13.56 19.56
N LEU A 275 -7.48 14.10 18.67
CA LEU A 275 -8.21 13.30 17.68
C LEU A 275 -7.25 12.66 16.67
N LEU A 276 -6.23 13.41 16.20
CA LEU A 276 -5.18 12.85 15.35
C LEU A 276 -4.42 11.75 16.08
N HIS A 277 -4.02 11.97 17.34
CA HIS A 277 -3.33 10.96 18.13
C HIS A 277 -4.16 9.69 18.28
N GLN A 278 -5.44 9.80 18.66
CA GLN A 278 -6.35 8.66 18.77
C GLN A 278 -6.49 7.94 17.43
N LEU A 279 -6.71 8.67 16.33
CA LEU A 279 -6.83 8.08 15.00
C LEU A 279 -5.58 7.30 14.61
N LEU A 280 -4.39 7.88 14.79
CA LEU A 280 -3.13 7.26 14.41
C LEU A 280 -2.74 6.07 15.30
N GLN A 281 -3.14 6.06 16.57
CA GLN A 281 -2.97 4.90 17.45
C GLN A 281 -3.88 3.72 17.12
N HIS A 282 -4.89 3.92 16.27
CA HIS A 282 -5.84 2.89 15.82
C HIS A 282 -5.57 2.37 14.41
N TYR A 283 -4.44 2.76 13.82
CA TYR A 283 -3.90 2.15 12.62
C TYR A 283 -2.47 1.68 12.89
N SER A 284 -2.05 0.62 12.22
CA SER A 284 -0.68 0.15 12.25
C SER A 284 -0.17 -0.16 10.85
N ILE A 285 1.15 -0.14 10.75
CA ILE A 285 1.89 -0.79 9.67
C ILE A 285 2.67 -1.95 10.27
N CYS A 286 2.44 -3.15 9.74
CA CYS A 286 3.11 -4.38 10.08
C CYS A 286 3.90 -4.84 8.87
N TRP A 287 5.12 -5.32 9.06
CA TRP A 287 5.87 -5.97 8.00
C TRP A 287 6.48 -7.28 8.48
N ALA A 288 6.46 -8.28 7.61
CA ALA A 288 6.99 -9.60 7.87
C ALA A 288 7.95 -10.03 6.76
N THR A 289 8.96 -10.84 7.10
CA THR A 289 9.99 -11.26 6.15
C THR A 289 10.29 -12.76 6.24
N LYS A 290 10.71 -13.32 5.11
CA LYS A 290 11.40 -14.60 4.99
C LYS A 290 12.59 -14.40 4.06
N ASP A 291 13.81 -14.77 4.45
CA ASP A 291 15.02 -14.35 3.71
C ASP A 291 15.97 -15.51 3.37
N LYS A 292 15.47 -16.52 2.65
CA LYS A 292 16.31 -17.68 2.26
C LYS A 292 17.55 -17.30 1.41
N LEU A 293 17.46 -16.26 0.60
CA LEU A 293 18.55 -15.74 -0.22
C LEU A 293 19.56 -14.89 0.57
N ASN A 294 19.32 -14.61 1.86
CA ASN A 294 20.18 -13.81 2.73
C ASN A 294 20.47 -12.41 2.17
N LEU A 295 19.46 -11.75 1.60
CA LEU A 295 19.58 -10.39 1.06
C LEU A 295 19.63 -9.31 2.16
N GLY A 296 19.43 -9.71 3.41
CA GLY A 296 19.36 -8.82 4.56
C GLY A 296 18.03 -8.07 4.62
N ILE A 297 16.97 -8.61 4.02
CA ILE A 297 15.64 -7.97 4.06
C ILE A 297 15.02 -8.03 5.46
N SER A 298 15.44 -8.98 6.31
CA SER A 298 15.05 -9.04 7.72
C SER A 298 15.60 -7.87 8.56
N TYR A 299 16.60 -7.15 8.07
CA TYR A 299 17.14 -5.94 8.73
C TYR A 299 16.42 -4.66 8.29
N ILE A 300 15.48 -4.74 7.34
CA ILE A 300 14.67 -3.60 6.94
C ILE A 300 13.74 -3.26 8.11
N THR A 301 13.97 -2.09 8.71
CA THR A 301 13.14 -1.55 9.79
C THR A 301 12.78 -0.11 9.48
N LEU A 302 11.54 0.28 9.76
CA LEU A 302 11.10 1.68 9.57
C LEU A 302 11.97 2.67 10.35
N PHE A 303 12.44 2.30 11.54
CA PHE A 303 13.31 3.15 12.34
C PHE A 303 14.60 3.52 11.59
N LEU A 304 15.34 2.53 11.05
CA LEU A 304 16.57 2.81 10.33
C LEU A 304 16.33 3.60 9.05
N LEU A 305 15.24 3.31 8.35
CA LEU A 305 14.90 3.97 7.09
C LEU A 305 14.58 5.45 7.30
N ILE A 306 13.81 5.79 8.34
CA ILE A 306 13.38 7.16 8.53
C ILE A 306 14.45 8.00 9.26
N VAL A 307 15.14 7.42 10.24
CA VAL A 307 16.14 8.16 11.04
C VAL A 307 17.44 8.41 10.29
N PHE A 308 17.87 7.50 9.40
CA PHE A 308 19.12 7.63 8.65
C PHE A 308 18.92 8.08 7.19
N ALA A 309 17.68 8.34 6.75
CA ALA A 309 17.43 9.06 5.50
C ALA A 309 17.86 10.52 5.64
N SER A 310 19.14 10.81 5.35
CA SER A 310 19.64 12.18 5.18
C SER A 310 19.28 12.72 3.77
N PRO A 311 19.20 14.05 3.60
CA PRO A 311 18.02 14.83 3.18
C PRO A 311 17.59 14.66 1.70
N PRO A 312 16.40 15.16 1.31
CA PRO A 312 15.82 14.93 -0.01
C PRO A 312 16.64 15.59 -1.13
N PHE A 313 16.52 14.97 -2.31
CA PHE A 313 17.01 15.45 -3.60
C PHE A 313 16.96 16.98 -3.72
N THR A 314 18.13 17.56 -3.99
CA THR A 314 18.31 18.92 -4.47
C THR A 314 17.39 19.21 -5.66
N ASN A 315 16.63 20.32 -5.56
CA ASN A 315 16.05 21.04 -6.69
C ASN A 315 17.01 21.01 -7.88
N LYS A 316 16.62 20.35 -8.97
CA LYS A 316 17.13 20.71 -10.29
C LYS A 316 16.18 21.73 -10.89
N LEU A 317 16.77 22.92 -11.09
CA LEU A 317 16.25 24.13 -11.74
C LEU A 317 15.45 23.87 -13.01
#